data_AF-A0A8H6J6I8-F1
#
_entry.id   AF-A0A8H6J6I8-F1
#
_cell.length_a   1.000
_cell.length_b   1.000
_cell.length_c   1.000
_cell.angle_alpha   90.00
_cell.angle_beta   90.00
_cell.angle_gamma   90.00
#
_symmetry.space_group_name_H-M   'P 1'
#
loop_
_entity.id
_entity.type
_entity.pdbx_description
1 polymer ?
#
loop_
_entity_poly.entity_id
_entity_poly.type
_entity_poly.pdbx_seq_one_letter_code
_entity_poly.pdbx_strand_id
1 'polypeptide(L)'
;MSIPDGFTFFRALPPELRLKIWSEALSAPSVWAPDSNASRPVGQAPYLAGLACRESRQLLERLYVKPLPRGLPGGSGVDWVNLETAVVYIGDGAMKALDALGVDELARSCQRLAAVCPALRTIIVEREGDGSAGDGMEVPRTLSPELAAYYATIPDCVGPEMSLETLDTPYFRSLVLEYFGDSPPKLHLVSSTSECSLNIMIPTLNELESAAVQVIIVLKGMSEFSQARIAVIGGLALWKYMPQGGTTEDVDLFNNIDSAPHGVKSKLLNLPNSPFVQQAQFFFLKHGSTLIQIDLTPAWQVIPVHAGRRIGDQARAGRSHPVHFACRPHRFQNTLLRFAAHAAKKRQDAADARNLLEIETRSSALSLTSAQRAAVEPGISDVVAHTETDEKWWRQRLGLL
;
A
#
# COMPACT_ATOMS: atom_id res chain seq x y z
N MET A 1 -21.41 12.05 -23.60
CA MET A 1 -20.72 11.09 -22.71
C MET A 1 -21.55 10.95 -21.45
N SER A 2 -22.26 9.84 -21.31
CA SER A 2 -22.96 9.47 -20.07
C SER A 2 -21.94 8.94 -19.06
N ILE A 3 -21.96 9.47 -17.84
CA ILE A 3 -21.20 8.93 -16.71
C ILE A 3 -21.64 7.46 -16.56
N PRO A 4 -20.73 6.47 -16.51
CA PRO A 4 -21.10 5.07 -16.32
C PRO A 4 -21.97 4.95 -15.07
N ASP A 5 -23.03 4.13 -15.15
CA ASP A 5 -24.00 3.91 -14.07
C ASP A 5 -23.30 3.73 -12.71
N GLY A 6 -23.28 4.81 -11.93
CA GLY A 6 -22.60 4.83 -10.66
C GLY A 6 -23.32 3.92 -9.67
N PHE A 7 -22.57 3.01 -9.00
CA PHE A 7 -22.92 2.31 -7.75
C PHE A 7 -24.44 2.13 -7.48
N THR A 8 -25.22 1.66 -8.45
CA THR A 8 -26.69 1.63 -8.37
C THR A 8 -27.18 0.72 -7.25
N PHE A 9 -26.39 -0.31 -6.92
CA PHE A 9 -26.68 -1.22 -5.81
C PHE A 9 -26.42 -0.64 -4.42
N PHE A 10 -25.57 0.39 -4.27
CA PHE A 10 -25.25 0.91 -2.94
C PHE A 10 -26.50 1.49 -2.27
N ARG A 11 -27.33 2.23 -3.02
CA ARG A 11 -28.59 2.81 -2.50
C ARG A 11 -29.63 1.76 -2.13
N ALA A 12 -29.54 0.55 -2.68
CA ALA A 12 -30.45 -0.56 -2.37
C ALA A 12 -30.05 -1.29 -1.07
N LEU A 13 -28.87 -1.02 -0.51
CA LEU A 13 -28.45 -1.60 0.75
C LEU A 13 -29.25 -1.00 1.92
N PRO A 14 -29.58 -1.82 2.93
CA PRO A 14 -30.09 -1.35 4.22
C PRO A 14 -29.23 -0.19 4.77
N PRO A 15 -29.85 0.83 5.42
CA PRO A 15 -29.13 1.98 5.96
C PRO A 15 -27.94 1.62 6.84
N GLU A 16 -28.07 0.56 7.64
CA GLU A 16 -27.05 0.10 8.57
C GLU A 16 -25.78 -0.38 7.83
N LEU A 17 -25.95 -1.07 6.69
CA LEU A 17 -24.83 -1.52 5.87
C LEU A 17 -24.17 -0.36 5.14
N ARG A 18 -24.95 0.61 4.63
CA ARG A 18 -24.39 1.82 4.00
C ARG A 18 -23.57 2.63 4.98
N LEU A 19 -24.10 2.86 6.19
CA LEU A 19 -23.40 3.53 7.26
C LEU A 19 -22.12 2.79 7.63
N LYS A 20 -22.16 1.45 7.78
CA LYS A 20 -20.97 0.66 8.08
C LYS A 20 -19.89 0.79 6.99
N ILE A 21 -20.28 0.73 5.71
CA ILE A 21 -19.35 0.89 4.58
C ILE A 21 -18.74 2.29 4.59
N TRP A 22 -19.54 3.33 4.83
CA TRP A 22 -19.00 4.69 4.93
C TRP A 22 -18.10 4.88 6.14
N SER A 23 -18.46 4.32 7.30
CA SER A 23 -17.61 4.35 8.48
C SER A 23 -16.26 3.72 8.19
N GLU A 24 -16.23 2.55 7.54
CA GLU A 24 -14.99 1.87 7.14
C GLU A 24 -14.17 2.69 6.13
N ALA A 25 -14.84 3.25 5.11
CA ALA A 25 -14.18 4.07 4.10
C ALA A 25 -13.60 5.38 4.67
N LEU A 26 -14.20 5.89 5.75
CA LEU A 26 -13.80 7.09 6.48
C LEU A 26 -12.98 6.80 7.74
N SER A 27 -12.70 5.54 8.07
CA SER A 27 -11.85 5.17 9.22
C SER A 27 -10.40 4.91 8.82
N ALA A 28 -10.06 5.00 7.53
CA ALA A 28 -8.69 4.90 7.06
C ALA A 28 -7.81 5.89 7.85
N PRO A 29 -6.69 5.42 8.45
CA PRO A 29 -5.79 6.30 9.19
C PRO A 29 -5.27 7.41 8.27
N SER A 30 -5.14 8.61 8.84
CA SER A 30 -4.61 9.78 8.13
C SER A 30 -3.43 10.34 8.90
N VAL A 31 -2.38 10.75 8.20
CA VAL A 31 -1.24 11.40 8.84
C VAL A 31 -1.41 12.90 8.76
N TRP A 32 -1.35 13.56 9.92
CA TRP A 32 -1.39 15.00 10.00
C TRP A 32 0.00 15.51 10.36
N ALA A 33 0.62 16.24 9.44
CA ALA A 33 1.90 16.91 9.63
C ALA A 33 1.63 18.41 9.86
N PRO A 34 1.64 18.91 11.11
CA PRO A 34 1.50 20.32 11.38
C PRO A 34 2.79 21.03 10.99
N ASP A 35 2.88 21.48 9.74
CA ASP A 35 3.93 22.41 9.32
C ASP A 35 3.57 23.85 9.71
N SER A 36 4.59 24.60 10.13
CA SER A 36 4.61 26.02 10.44
C SER A 36 4.00 26.91 9.35
N ASN A 37 4.13 26.53 8.07
CA ASN A 37 3.68 27.36 6.94
C ASN A 37 2.41 26.86 6.24
N ALA A 38 2.05 25.59 6.38
CA ALA A 38 0.83 25.03 5.85
C ALA A 38 0.51 23.71 6.58
N SER A 39 -0.38 23.76 7.56
CA SER A 39 -0.86 22.57 8.29
C SER A 39 -1.76 21.70 7.40
N ARG A 40 -1.17 21.06 6.38
CA ARG A 40 -1.90 20.19 5.46
C ARG A 40 -1.84 18.74 5.96
N PRO A 41 -2.99 18.06 6.12
CA PRO A 41 -2.98 16.61 6.27
C PRO A 41 -2.33 15.98 5.03
N VAL A 42 -1.37 15.08 5.24
CA VAL A 42 -0.68 14.33 4.19
C VAL A 42 -1.08 12.87 4.36
N GLY A 43 -1.83 12.34 3.40
CA GLY A 43 -2.34 10.98 3.48
C GLY A 43 -3.51 10.78 2.54
N GLN A 44 -4.12 9.59 2.57
CA GLN A 44 -5.27 9.29 1.73
C GLN A 44 -6.42 10.21 2.12
N ALA A 45 -6.73 11.18 1.26
CA ALA A 45 -7.77 12.16 1.55
C ALA A 45 -9.14 11.44 1.63
N PRO A 46 -9.78 11.39 2.82
CA PRO A 46 -11.11 10.80 2.97
C PRO A 46 -12.18 11.61 2.23
N TYR A 47 -11.79 12.81 1.78
CA TYR A 47 -12.59 13.75 1.01
C TYR A 47 -13.30 13.11 -0.19
N LEU A 48 -12.68 12.15 -0.90
CA LEU A 48 -13.34 11.52 -2.04
C LEU A 48 -14.55 10.67 -1.64
N ALA A 49 -14.46 9.94 -0.52
CA ALA A 49 -15.58 9.18 0.04
C ALA A 49 -16.62 10.13 0.68
N GLY A 50 -16.15 11.11 1.45
CA GLY A 50 -17.00 12.09 2.13
C GLY A 50 -17.86 12.92 1.18
N LEU A 51 -17.38 13.24 -0.02
CA LEU A 51 -18.13 14.01 -1.01
C LEU A 51 -19.07 13.19 -1.90
N ALA A 52 -19.03 11.86 -1.83
CA ALA A 52 -19.76 10.99 -2.73
C ALA A 52 -21.29 11.16 -2.63
N CYS A 53 -21.82 11.38 -1.41
CA CYS A 53 -23.24 11.60 -1.19
C CYS A 53 -23.54 12.41 0.09
N ARG A 54 -24.81 12.71 0.34
CA ARG A 54 -25.24 13.44 1.56
C ARG A 54 -24.92 12.66 2.84
N GLU A 55 -25.13 11.34 2.82
CA GLU A 55 -24.93 10.48 3.98
C GLU A 55 -23.44 10.40 4.36
N SER A 56 -22.55 10.17 3.39
CA SER A 56 -21.10 10.16 3.62
C SER A 56 -20.59 11.51 4.13
N ARG A 57 -21.16 12.63 3.65
CA ARG A 57 -20.80 13.97 4.13
C ARG A 57 -21.22 14.21 5.57
N GLN A 58 -22.43 13.81 5.94
CA GLN A 58 -22.89 13.88 7.33
C GLN A 58 -22.03 13.01 8.25
N LEU A 59 -21.59 11.85 7.79
CA LEU A 59 -20.68 11.00 8.55
C LEU A 59 -19.28 11.62 8.67
N LEU A 60 -18.75 12.19 7.59
CA LEU A 60 -17.50 12.96 7.60
C LEU A 60 -17.57 14.10 8.62
N GLU A 61 -18.63 14.92 8.59
CA GLU A 61 -18.83 16.03 9.53
C GLU A 61 -18.93 15.59 11.00
N ARG A 62 -19.35 14.33 11.25
CA ARG A 62 -19.44 13.75 12.60
C ARG A 62 -18.11 13.16 13.09
N LEU A 63 -17.38 12.48 12.21
CA LEU A 63 -16.15 11.76 12.55
C LEU A 63 -14.90 12.66 12.48
N TYR A 64 -14.94 13.67 11.63
CA TYR A 64 -13.79 14.55 11.38
C TYR A 64 -13.98 15.88 12.07
N VAL A 65 -12.88 16.40 12.60
CA VAL A 65 -12.81 17.76 13.13
C VAL A 65 -11.86 18.60 12.29
N LYS A 66 -12.00 19.92 12.38
CA LYS A 66 -11.02 20.87 11.88
C LYS A 66 -10.06 21.21 13.02
N PRO A 67 -8.83 20.69 13.03
CA PRO A 67 -7.95 20.81 14.18
C PRO A 67 -7.49 22.27 14.42
N LEU A 68 -7.57 23.20 13.47
CA LEU A 68 -7.18 24.58 13.72
C LEU A 68 -8.17 25.59 13.11
N PRO A 69 -8.80 26.46 13.93
CA PRO A 69 -9.77 27.45 13.44
C PRO A 69 -9.15 28.66 12.71
N ARG A 70 -7.86 28.65 12.36
CA ARG A 70 -7.18 29.76 11.67
C ARG A 70 -6.51 29.30 10.38
N GLY A 71 -7.25 29.41 9.28
CA GLY A 71 -6.63 29.55 7.98
C GLY A 71 -5.98 30.94 7.88
N LEU A 72 -4.71 30.98 7.47
CA LEU A 72 -4.16 32.18 6.85
C LEU A 72 -5.03 32.54 5.64
N PRO A 73 -5.29 33.84 5.36
CA PRO A 73 -6.11 34.23 4.22
C PRO A 73 -5.46 33.73 2.92
N GLY A 74 -6.12 32.81 2.21
CA GLY A 74 -5.68 32.32 0.89
C GLY A 74 -5.43 30.81 0.77
N GLY A 75 -5.47 30.03 1.86
CA GLY A 75 -5.35 28.57 1.79
C GLY A 75 -6.70 27.91 1.46
N SER A 76 -6.88 27.40 0.24
CA SER A 76 -8.11 26.69 -0.19
C SER A 76 -8.15 25.20 0.20
N GLY A 77 -7.35 24.78 1.18
CA GLY A 77 -7.35 23.40 1.69
C GLY A 77 -8.38 23.26 2.80
N VAL A 78 -9.23 22.22 2.74
CA VAL A 78 -10.15 21.92 3.84
C VAL A 78 -9.50 20.85 4.72
N ASP A 79 -8.93 21.28 5.84
CA ASP A 79 -8.19 20.41 6.77
C ASP A 79 -9.17 19.68 7.70
N TRP A 80 -9.73 18.57 7.23
CA TRP A 80 -10.51 17.66 8.07
C TRP A 80 -9.64 16.47 8.46
N VAL A 81 -9.59 16.16 9.76
CA VAL A 81 -8.85 15.01 10.31
C VAL A 81 -9.77 14.21 11.25
N ASN A 82 -9.79 12.88 11.11
CA ASN A 82 -10.48 11.99 12.04
C ASN A 82 -9.51 11.66 13.17
N LEU A 83 -9.66 12.31 14.31
CA LEU A 83 -8.71 12.20 15.41
C LEU A 83 -8.65 10.83 16.07
N GLU A 84 -9.69 10.01 15.92
CA GLU A 84 -9.69 8.65 16.48
C GLU A 84 -8.69 7.75 15.75
N THR A 85 -8.45 8.01 14.46
CA THR A 85 -7.56 7.23 13.60
C THR A 85 -6.39 8.04 13.05
N ALA A 86 -6.28 9.32 13.44
CA ALA A 86 -5.22 10.18 12.98
C ALA A 86 -3.90 9.89 13.69
N VAL A 87 -2.85 10.03 12.90
CA VAL A 87 -1.46 9.95 13.33
C VAL A 87 -0.88 11.35 13.20
N VAL A 88 -0.54 11.99 14.31
CA VAL A 88 0.14 13.30 14.26
C VAL A 88 1.62 13.06 14.07
N TYR A 89 2.17 13.50 12.94
CA TYR A 89 3.59 13.44 12.66
C TYR A 89 4.24 14.77 13.04
N ILE A 90 5.18 14.74 13.97
CA ILE A 90 6.00 15.89 14.38
C ILE A 90 7.41 15.64 13.82
N GLY A 91 7.72 16.26 12.69
CA GLY A 91 9.01 16.11 12.02
C GLY A 91 10.14 16.86 12.71
N ASP A 92 11.37 16.62 12.25
CA ASP A 92 12.58 17.14 12.89
C ASP A 92 12.66 18.67 12.93
N GLY A 93 12.18 19.36 11.89
CA GLY A 93 12.09 20.83 11.93
C GLY A 93 11.20 21.35 13.07
N ALA A 94 10.13 20.61 13.40
CA ALA A 94 9.32 20.90 14.57
C ALA A 94 10.06 20.53 15.85
N MET A 95 10.84 19.44 15.91
CA MET A 95 11.65 19.11 17.07
C MET A 95 12.79 20.10 17.33
N LYS A 96 13.53 20.52 16.31
CA LYS A 96 14.53 21.61 16.38
C LYS A 96 13.87 22.91 16.84
N ALA A 97 12.66 23.20 16.38
CA ALA A 97 11.88 24.32 16.91
C ALA A 97 11.50 24.08 18.38
N LEU A 98 11.04 22.90 18.77
CA LEU A 98 10.67 22.57 20.16
C LEU A 98 11.87 22.65 21.11
N ASP A 99 13.06 22.22 20.69
CA ASP A 99 14.32 22.35 21.43
C ASP A 99 14.72 23.81 21.57
N ALA A 100 14.53 24.63 20.53
CA ALA A 100 14.80 26.07 20.56
C ALA A 100 13.78 26.89 21.36
N LEU A 101 12.51 26.45 21.39
CA LEU A 101 11.40 27.13 22.04
C LEU A 101 11.31 26.83 23.55
N GLY A 102 12.11 25.88 24.04
CA GLY A 102 12.13 25.48 25.45
C GLY A 102 10.93 24.63 25.87
N VAL A 103 11.07 23.95 27.00
CA VAL A 103 10.08 22.99 27.54
C VAL A 103 8.67 23.59 27.67
N ASP A 104 8.57 24.88 28.02
CA ASP A 104 7.30 25.57 28.22
C ASP A 104 6.49 25.77 26.92
N GLU A 105 7.14 25.86 25.76
CA GLU A 105 6.43 26.02 24.49
C GLU A 105 5.97 24.69 23.90
N LEU A 106 6.76 23.64 24.09
CA LEU A 106 6.33 22.27 23.83
C LEU A 106 5.10 21.93 24.67
N ALA A 107 5.17 22.17 25.98
CA ALA A 107 4.06 22.00 26.91
C ALA A 107 2.81 22.74 26.43
N ARG A 108 2.93 24.02 26.06
CA ARG A 108 1.81 24.80 25.50
C ARG A 108 1.29 24.22 24.19
N SER A 109 2.14 23.72 23.31
CA SER A 109 1.74 23.11 22.04
C SER A 109 0.99 21.79 22.26
N CYS A 110 1.49 20.92 23.14
CA CYS A 110 0.82 19.69 23.54
C CYS A 110 -0.50 19.97 24.27
N GLN A 111 -0.55 20.97 25.15
CA GLN A 111 -1.76 21.39 25.82
C GLN A 111 -2.81 21.90 24.83
N ARG A 112 -2.41 22.71 23.85
CA ARG A 112 -3.30 23.16 22.76
C ARG A 112 -3.77 21.97 21.93
N LEU A 113 -2.88 21.04 21.59
CA LEU A 113 -3.22 19.84 20.84
C LEU A 113 -4.22 18.99 21.61
N ALA A 114 -4.02 18.75 22.91
CA ALA A 114 -4.94 17.99 23.74
C ALA A 114 -6.30 18.70 23.90
N ALA A 115 -6.30 20.03 24.07
CA ALA A 115 -7.53 20.82 24.19
C ALA A 115 -8.38 20.81 22.91
N VAL A 116 -7.72 20.84 21.75
CA VAL A 116 -8.38 20.79 20.44
C VAL A 116 -8.76 19.36 20.05
N CYS A 117 -7.88 18.40 20.38
CA CYS A 117 -7.92 17.03 19.89
C CYS A 117 -7.96 16.01 21.05
N PRO A 118 -8.97 16.04 21.94
CA PRO A 118 -9.02 15.15 23.10
C PRO A 118 -9.18 13.67 22.75
N ALA A 119 -9.65 13.37 21.52
CA ALA A 119 -9.80 12.01 21.01
C ALA A 119 -8.53 11.45 20.35
N LEU A 120 -7.44 12.22 20.30
CA LEU A 120 -6.22 11.81 19.61
C LEU A 120 -5.64 10.53 20.21
N ARG A 121 -5.36 9.54 19.36
CA ARG A 121 -4.87 8.22 19.80
C ARG A 121 -3.41 7.95 19.51
N THR A 122 -2.78 8.64 18.56
CA THR A 122 -1.40 8.36 18.17
C THR A 122 -0.63 9.64 17.82
N ILE A 123 0.56 9.77 18.40
CA ILE A 123 1.56 10.79 18.06
C ILE A 123 2.82 10.07 17.62
N ILE A 124 3.36 10.46 16.47
CA ILE A 124 4.66 10.08 15.97
C ILE A 124 5.58 11.30 16.02
N VAL A 125 6.75 11.13 16.62
CA VAL A 125 7.81 12.13 16.60
C VAL A 125 8.97 11.54 15.83
N GLU A 126 9.35 12.19 14.72
CA GLU A 126 10.55 11.83 13.97
C GLU A 126 11.70 12.74 14.38
N ARG A 127 12.84 12.14 14.77
CA ARG A 127 14.06 12.87 15.13
C ARG A 127 15.13 12.64 14.09
N GLU A 128 15.73 13.69 13.56
CA GLU A 128 16.88 13.52 12.67
C GLU A 128 18.08 13.00 13.46
N GLY A 129 18.69 11.90 13.03
CA GLY A 129 19.88 11.41 13.73
C GLY A 129 21.00 12.44 13.62
N ASP A 130 21.89 12.48 14.61
CA ASP A 130 22.94 13.51 14.81
C ASP A 130 24.04 13.55 13.71
N GLY A 131 23.69 13.20 12.46
CA GLY A 131 24.54 13.33 11.28
C GLY A 131 25.07 14.75 11.18
N SER A 132 26.40 14.86 11.17
CA SER A 132 27.17 16.09 11.26
C SER A 132 26.50 17.28 10.55
N ALA A 133 26.12 18.28 11.33
CA ALA A 133 25.59 19.56 10.87
C ALA A 133 26.55 20.21 9.84
N GLY A 134 26.34 19.93 8.57
CA GLY A 134 26.83 20.79 7.51
C GLY A 134 26.02 22.07 7.57
N ASP A 135 26.69 23.22 7.56
CA ASP A 135 26.15 24.59 7.70
C ASP A 135 25.25 25.04 6.52
N GLY A 136 24.58 24.09 5.87
CA GLY A 136 23.60 24.33 4.82
C GLY A 136 22.24 24.56 5.45
N MET A 137 21.57 25.64 5.03
CA MET A 137 20.18 25.92 5.36
C MET A 137 19.29 24.77 4.86
N GLU A 138 19.01 23.78 5.71
CA GLU A 138 18.19 22.63 5.35
C GLU A 138 16.75 23.07 5.12
N VAL A 139 16.25 22.82 3.92
CA VAL A 139 14.84 23.04 3.59
C VAL A 139 14.02 22.01 4.37
N PRO A 140 12.96 22.41 5.10
CA PRO A 140 12.08 21.48 5.79
C PRO A 140 11.64 20.36 4.84
N ARG A 141 11.95 19.09 5.18
CA ARG A 141 11.50 17.95 4.40
C ARG A 141 9.98 17.87 4.49
N THR A 142 9.31 18.00 3.35
CA THR A 142 7.87 17.74 3.28
C THR A 142 7.64 16.24 3.43
N LEU A 143 6.69 15.84 4.28
CA LEU A 143 6.31 14.44 4.45
C LEU A 143 5.85 13.87 3.09
N SER A 144 6.53 12.85 2.58
CA SER A 144 6.15 12.22 1.31
C SER A 144 4.87 11.37 1.48
N PRO A 145 4.07 11.16 0.42
CA PRO A 145 2.93 10.27 0.48
C PRO A 145 3.28 8.84 0.93
N GLU A 146 4.45 8.33 0.54
CA GLU A 146 4.94 6.99 0.90
C GLU A 146 5.25 6.91 2.40
N LEU A 147 5.93 7.92 2.95
CA LEU A 147 6.26 7.97 4.37
C LEU A 147 5.00 8.18 5.23
N ALA A 148 4.04 8.99 4.74
CA ALA A 148 2.73 9.10 5.36
C ALA A 148 1.97 7.76 5.35
N ALA A 149 1.99 7.01 4.24
CA ALA A 149 1.38 5.70 4.18
C ALA A 149 2.02 4.71 5.16
N TYR A 150 3.35 4.77 5.34
CA TYR A 150 4.05 3.99 6.36
C TYR A 150 3.59 4.37 7.77
N TYR A 151 3.61 5.66 8.13
CA TYR A 151 3.20 6.13 9.46
C TYR A 151 1.74 5.83 9.78
N ALA A 152 0.86 5.81 8.79
CA ALA A 152 -0.53 5.39 8.94
C ALA A 152 -0.69 3.93 9.43
N THR A 153 0.33 3.07 9.27
CA THR A 153 0.30 1.67 9.72
C THR A 153 0.79 1.47 11.17
N ILE A 154 1.48 2.46 11.73
CA ILE A 154 2.09 2.36 13.07
C ILE A 154 1.09 2.14 14.22
N PRO A 155 -0.12 2.74 14.24
CA PRO A 155 -1.09 2.50 15.32
C PRO A 155 -1.44 1.01 15.54
N ASP A 156 -1.39 0.22 14.46
CA ASP A 156 -1.71 -1.21 14.44
C ASP A 156 -0.51 -2.11 14.76
N CYS A 157 0.70 -1.56 14.82
CA CYS A 157 1.90 -2.33 15.16
C CYS A 157 1.87 -2.73 16.64
N VAL A 158 1.69 -4.04 16.89
CA VAL A 158 1.86 -4.66 18.22
C VAL A 158 3.35 -4.92 18.43
N GLY A 159 4.08 -3.90 18.86
CA GLY A 159 5.51 -4.01 19.19
C GLY A 159 5.85 -3.25 20.47
N PRO A 160 7.01 -3.51 21.10
CA PRO A 160 7.52 -2.60 22.11
C PRO A 160 7.57 -1.20 21.48
N GLU A 161 7.13 -0.20 22.24
CA GLU A 161 7.25 1.20 21.82
C GLU A 161 8.68 1.42 21.33
N MET A 162 8.84 1.96 20.12
CA MET A 162 10.16 2.16 19.53
C MET A 162 10.93 3.12 20.43
N SER A 163 11.80 2.55 21.27
CA SER A 163 12.53 3.28 22.29
C SER A 163 13.82 3.79 21.69
N LEU A 164 13.94 5.11 21.56
CA LEU A 164 15.24 5.75 21.35
C LEU A 164 16.02 5.69 22.67
N GLU A 165 17.17 5.04 22.67
CA GLU A 165 18.04 4.86 23.85
C GLU A 165 18.61 6.18 24.40
N THR A 166 18.46 7.30 23.67
CA THR A 166 19.16 8.57 23.94
C THR A 166 18.27 9.69 24.48
N LEU A 167 16.94 9.59 24.41
CA LEU A 167 16.04 10.53 25.08
C LEU A 167 15.62 9.95 26.42
N ASP A 168 15.49 10.80 27.45
CA ASP A 168 14.71 10.46 28.65
C ASP A 168 13.24 10.34 28.25
N THR A 169 12.94 9.19 27.64
CA THR A 169 11.64 8.83 27.09
C THR A 169 10.55 8.94 28.17
N PRO A 170 10.79 8.54 29.44
CA PRO A 170 9.87 8.81 30.54
C PRO A 170 9.53 10.30 30.72
N TYR A 171 10.54 11.18 30.75
CA TYR A 171 10.33 12.62 30.96
C TYR A 171 9.62 13.29 29.78
N PHE A 172 10.05 13.01 28.55
CA PHE A 172 9.38 13.55 27.37
C PHE A 172 7.94 13.04 27.25
N ARG A 173 7.73 11.76 27.55
CA ARG A 173 6.40 11.17 27.57
C ARG A 173 5.52 11.82 28.63
N SER A 174 6.03 12.08 29.84
CA SER A 174 5.23 12.75 30.86
C SER A 174 4.82 14.15 30.42
N LEU A 175 5.73 14.91 29.81
CA LEU A 175 5.43 16.25 29.28
C LEU A 175 4.34 16.25 28.21
N VAL A 176 4.38 15.31 27.27
CA VAL A 176 3.40 15.27 26.17
C VAL A 176 2.07 14.72 26.64
N LEU A 177 2.08 13.64 27.43
CA LEU A 177 0.88 12.87 27.74
C LEU A 177 0.06 13.41 28.92
N GLU A 178 0.66 14.20 29.82
CA GLU A 178 -0.02 14.78 30.99
C GLU A 178 -1.28 15.59 30.61
N TYR A 179 -1.28 16.22 29.43
CA TYR A 179 -2.40 17.04 28.96
C TYR A 179 -3.59 16.26 28.41
N PHE A 180 -3.47 14.96 28.16
CA PHE A 180 -4.51 14.14 27.51
C PHE A 180 -5.41 13.39 28.52
N GLY A 181 -5.28 13.67 29.82
CA GLY A 181 -6.15 13.14 30.86
C GLY A 181 -6.14 11.60 30.92
N ASP A 182 -7.32 11.00 31.08
CA ASP A 182 -7.48 9.56 31.32
C ASP A 182 -7.21 8.67 30.09
N SER A 183 -6.97 9.25 28.91
CA SER A 183 -6.79 8.50 27.66
C SER A 183 -5.67 9.07 26.81
N PRO A 184 -4.42 9.03 27.28
CA PRO A 184 -3.29 9.58 26.56
C PRO A 184 -3.03 8.85 25.24
N PRO A 185 -2.64 9.57 24.17
CA PRO A 185 -2.26 8.94 22.91
C PRO A 185 -1.03 8.04 23.09
N LYS A 186 -0.91 7.03 22.24
CA LYS A 186 0.34 6.30 22.07
C LYS A 186 1.38 7.23 21.45
N LEU A 187 2.56 7.30 22.06
CA LEU A 187 3.67 8.09 21.56
C LEU A 187 4.71 7.15 20.94
N HIS A 188 4.99 7.34 19.66
CA HIS A 188 6.02 6.60 18.92
C HIS A 188 7.16 7.56 18.58
N LEU A 189 8.36 7.26 19.04
CA LEU A 189 9.57 7.97 18.65
C LEU A 189 10.23 7.19 17.49
N VAL A 190 10.41 7.85 16.36
CA VAL A 190 11.03 7.30 15.15
C VAL A 190 12.32 8.08 14.93
N SER A 191 13.45 7.42 14.72
CA SER A 191 14.65 8.13 14.27
C SER A 191 14.58 8.30 12.75
N SER A 192 15.11 9.37 12.17
CA SER A 192 15.31 9.48 10.72
C SER A 192 16.53 8.68 10.27
N THR A 193 17.46 8.38 11.17
CA THR A 193 18.49 7.34 10.93
C THR A 193 17.93 5.94 11.11
N SER A 194 16.76 5.85 11.77
CA SER A 194 15.78 4.81 11.52
C SER A 194 14.71 5.30 10.53
N GLU A 195 15.09 6.04 9.47
CA GLU A 195 14.86 5.49 8.14
C GLU A 195 15.17 4.04 8.36
N CYS A 196 14.11 3.26 8.62
CA CYS A 196 14.21 1.88 9.00
C CYS A 196 15.23 1.41 8.00
N SER A 197 16.46 1.08 8.39
CA SER A 197 17.45 0.71 7.41
C SER A 197 17.12 -0.73 6.96
N LEU A 198 15.84 -1.03 6.73
CA LEU A 198 15.47 -1.05 5.33
C LEU A 198 16.07 0.20 4.64
N ASN A 199 17.35 0.09 4.28
CA ASN A 199 17.54 0.06 2.86
C ASN A 199 16.40 -0.85 2.39
N ILE A 200 15.27 -0.27 1.96
CA ILE A 200 14.52 -0.84 0.88
C ILE A 200 15.56 -0.71 -0.23
N MET A 201 16.62 -1.55 -0.16
CA MET A 201 17.39 -1.95 -1.29
C MET A 201 16.26 -2.47 -2.12
N ILE A 202 15.90 -1.65 -3.10
CA ILE A 202 14.88 -1.99 -4.08
C ILE A 202 15.32 -3.38 -4.51
N PRO A 203 14.53 -4.41 -4.14
CA PRO A 203 15.04 -5.75 -4.20
C PRO A 203 15.40 -6.03 -5.64
N THR A 204 16.61 -6.51 -5.85
CA THR A 204 17.09 -6.84 -7.19
C THR A 204 16.17 -7.90 -7.78
N LEU A 205 16.11 -7.98 -9.11
CA LEU A 205 15.37 -9.04 -9.80
C LEU A 205 15.72 -10.44 -9.23
N ASN A 206 16.99 -10.68 -8.91
CA ASN A 206 17.44 -11.95 -8.33
C ASN A 206 16.90 -12.19 -6.90
N GLU A 207 16.81 -11.15 -6.07
CA GLU A 207 16.23 -11.26 -4.72
C GLU A 207 14.74 -11.53 -4.78
N LEU A 208 14.00 -10.84 -5.65
CA LEU A 208 12.57 -11.09 -5.87
C LEU A 208 12.30 -12.49 -6.43
N GLU A 209 13.12 -12.95 -7.38
CA GLU A 209 13.05 -14.32 -7.89
C GLU A 209 13.34 -15.34 -6.79
N SER A 210 14.37 -15.11 -5.98
CA SER A 210 14.73 -15.97 -4.84
C SER A 210 13.62 -16.01 -3.79
N ALA A 211 13.01 -14.87 -3.49
CA ALA A 211 11.85 -14.78 -2.60
C ALA A 211 10.66 -15.60 -3.14
N ALA A 212 10.31 -15.43 -4.43
CA ALA A 212 9.25 -16.21 -5.05
C ALA A 212 9.50 -17.73 -4.99
N VAL A 213 10.75 -18.16 -5.25
CA VAL A 213 11.19 -19.56 -5.09
C VAL A 213 10.95 -20.03 -3.66
N GLN A 214 11.38 -19.23 -2.67
CA GLN A 214 11.29 -19.59 -1.26
C GLN A 214 9.84 -19.76 -0.80
N VAL A 215 8.93 -18.84 -1.18
CA VAL A 215 7.50 -18.97 -0.89
C VAL A 215 6.93 -20.26 -1.47
N ILE A 216 7.23 -20.55 -2.73
CA ILE A 216 6.79 -21.77 -3.42
C ILE A 216 7.31 -23.04 -2.74
N ILE A 217 8.59 -23.06 -2.33
CA ILE A 217 9.19 -24.22 -1.64
C ILE A 217 8.49 -24.45 -0.30
N VAL A 218 8.22 -23.40 0.47
CA VAL A 218 7.51 -23.50 1.75
C VAL A 218 6.10 -24.04 1.54
N LEU A 219 5.34 -23.49 0.58
CA LEU A 219 4.01 -23.99 0.24
C LEU A 219 4.03 -25.44 -0.25
N LYS A 220 5.10 -25.85 -0.95
CA LYS A 220 5.29 -27.24 -1.36
C LYS A 220 5.52 -28.20 -0.18
N GLY A 221 6.05 -27.71 0.94
CA GLY A 221 6.16 -28.47 2.18
C GLY A 221 4.81 -28.74 2.86
N MET A 222 3.75 -28.03 2.46
CA MET A 222 2.40 -28.17 3.01
C MET A 222 1.57 -29.11 2.12
N SER A 223 1.31 -30.33 2.59
CA SER A 223 0.68 -31.39 1.79
C SER A 223 -0.73 -31.01 1.31
N GLU A 224 -1.45 -30.20 2.08
CA GLU A 224 -2.77 -29.66 1.73
C GLU A 224 -2.74 -28.76 0.48
N PHE A 225 -1.59 -28.16 0.16
CA PHE A 225 -1.43 -27.30 -1.00
C PHE A 225 -0.79 -28.03 -2.20
N SER A 226 -0.48 -29.31 -2.08
CA SER A 226 0.19 -30.09 -3.14
C SER A 226 -0.52 -30.06 -4.49
N GLN A 227 -1.86 -30.06 -4.48
CA GLN A 227 -2.70 -30.00 -5.69
C GLN A 227 -3.01 -28.58 -6.15
N ALA A 228 -2.74 -27.57 -5.31
CA ALA A 228 -2.93 -26.19 -5.68
C ALA A 228 -1.94 -25.80 -6.79
N ARG A 229 -2.33 -24.82 -7.59
CA ARG A 229 -1.57 -24.26 -8.69
C ARG A 229 -1.11 -22.87 -8.28
N ILE A 230 0.15 -22.56 -8.57
CA ILE A 230 0.74 -21.27 -8.27
C ILE A 230 1.51 -20.74 -9.47
N ALA A 231 1.54 -19.42 -9.64
CA ALA A 231 2.39 -18.74 -10.60
C ALA A 231 2.80 -17.35 -10.09
N VAL A 232 3.98 -16.89 -10.50
CA VAL A 232 4.38 -15.48 -10.34
C VAL A 232 3.71 -14.65 -11.43
N ILE A 233 3.10 -13.54 -11.02
CA ILE A 233 2.44 -12.55 -11.88
C ILE A 233 2.96 -11.14 -11.52
N GLY A 234 2.30 -10.08 -12.02
CA GLY A 234 2.58 -8.71 -11.63
C GLY A 234 3.92 -8.17 -12.13
N GLY A 235 4.45 -7.17 -11.42
CA GLY A 235 5.66 -6.44 -11.80
C GLY A 235 6.88 -7.35 -11.93
N LEU A 236 7.05 -8.33 -11.06
CA LEU A 236 8.18 -9.27 -11.11
C LEU A 236 8.16 -10.11 -12.38
N ALA A 237 6.98 -10.61 -12.77
CA ALA A 237 6.85 -11.33 -14.02
C ALA A 237 7.18 -10.42 -15.21
N LEU A 238 6.67 -9.18 -15.24
CA LEU A 238 6.94 -8.23 -16.31
C LEU A 238 8.44 -7.88 -16.39
N TRP A 239 9.09 -7.59 -15.27
CA TRP A 239 10.51 -7.24 -15.21
C TRP A 239 11.41 -8.36 -15.75
N LYS A 240 11.10 -9.62 -15.42
CA LYS A 240 11.83 -10.78 -15.96
C LYS A 240 11.72 -10.90 -17.49
N TYR A 241 10.56 -10.59 -18.07
CA TYR A 241 10.32 -10.71 -19.52
C TYR A 241 10.67 -9.46 -20.31
N MET A 242 10.61 -8.31 -19.67
CA MET A 242 10.94 -6.99 -20.22
C MET A 242 11.95 -6.31 -19.29
N PRO A 243 13.23 -6.70 -19.34
CA PRO A 243 14.25 -6.15 -18.43
C PRO A 243 14.48 -4.63 -18.56
N GLN A 244 14.04 -4.04 -19.68
CA GLN A 244 14.07 -2.60 -19.94
C GLN A 244 12.77 -1.89 -19.51
N GLY A 245 11.78 -2.63 -19.00
CA GLY A 245 10.53 -2.10 -18.47
C GLY A 245 10.65 -1.63 -17.02
N GLY A 246 9.50 -1.42 -16.36
CA GLY A 246 9.46 -1.03 -14.95
C GLY A 246 10.03 -2.10 -14.02
N THR A 247 10.65 -1.64 -12.92
CA THR A 247 11.04 -2.48 -11.78
C THR A 247 9.86 -2.67 -10.84
N THR A 248 9.98 -3.59 -9.88
CA THR A 248 8.97 -3.81 -8.83
C THR A 248 9.65 -4.06 -7.49
N GLU A 249 8.90 -3.95 -6.40
CA GLU A 249 9.41 -4.16 -5.03
C GLU A 249 8.74 -5.37 -4.34
N ASP A 250 7.77 -5.97 -5.00
CA ASP A 250 6.88 -7.00 -4.48
C ASP A 250 6.85 -8.27 -5.36
N VAL A 251 6.41 -9.36 -4.75
CA VAL A 251 6.13 -10.63 -5.42
C VAL A 251 4.62 -10.86 -5.43
N ASP A 252 3.99 -10.66 -6.58
CA ASP A 252 2.60 -11.06 -6.78
C ASP A 252 2.50 -12.55 -7.15
N LEU A 253 1.71 -13.30 -6.39
CA LEU A 253 1.45 -14.71 -6.57
C LEU A 253 -0.02 -14.97 -6.91
N PHE A 254 -0.21 -15.51 -8.10
CA PHE A 254 -1.44 -16.16 -8.51
C PHE A 254 -1.55 -17.53 -7.84
N ASN A 255 -2.72 -17.86 -7.29
CA ASN A 255 -2.98 -19.19 -6.75
C ASN A 255 -4.48 -19.55 -6.81
N ASN A 256 -4.81 -20.85 -6.78
CA ASN A 256 -6.18 -21.35 -6.70
C ASN A 256 -6.51 -21.98 -5.33
N ILE A 257 -5.89 -21.49 -4.26
CA ILE A 257 -6.14 -21.99 -2.91
C ILE A 257 -7.37 -21.26 -2.36
N ASP A 258 -8.47 -21.97 -2.11
CA ASP A 258 -9.75 -21.37 -1.71
C ASP A 258 -9.66 -20.46 -0.46
N SER A 259 -8.73 -20.76 0.45
CA SER A 259 -8.50 -19.98 1.66
C SER A 259 -7.59 -18.77 1.48
N ALA A 260 -7.03 -18.53 0.29
CA ALA A 260 -6.16 -17.38 0.03
C ALA A 260 -6.94 -16.05 -0.04
N PRO A 261 -6.34 -14.93 0.39
CA PRO A 261 -4.99 -14.83 0.96
C PRO A 261 -4.91 -15.25 2.44
N HIS A 262 -5.97 -15.06 3.22
CA HIS A 262 -5.93 -15.11 4.68
C HIS A 262 -5.48 -16.46 5.27
N GLY A 263 -6.05 -17.57 4.81
CA GLY A 263 -5.71 -18.91 5.29
C GLY A 263 -4.28 -19.33 4.93
N VAL A 264 -3.78 -18.89 3.78
CA VAL A 264 -2.38 -19.12 3.37
C VAL A 264 -1.44 -18.27 4.24
N LYS A 265 -1.71 -16.97 4.41
CA LYS A 265 -0.91 -16.07 5.26
C LYS A 265 -0.84 -16.59 6.70
N SER A 266 -1.98 -16.95 7.29
CA SER A 266 -2.05 -17.50 8.64
C SER A 266 -1.20 -18.77 8.81
N LYS A 267 -1.25 -19.70 7.84
CA LYS A 267 -0.41 -20.91 7.87
C LYS A 267 1.08 -20.59 7.76
N LEU A 268 1.45 -19.67 6.87
CA LEU A 268 2.85 -19.25 6.70
C LEU A 268 3.39 -18.57 7.96
N LEU A 269 2.62 -17.69 8.62
CA LEU A 269 3.00 -17.04 9.87
C LEU A 269 3.19 -18.02 11.03
N ASN A 270 2.38 -19.08 11.08
CA ASN A 270 2.39 -20.08 12.16
C ASN A 270 3.44 -21.20 11.98
N LEU A 271 4.30 -21.13 10.96
CA LEU A 271 5.40 -22.08 10.80
C LEU A 271 6.43 -21.93 11.93
N PRO A 272 7.03 -23.04 12.41
CA PRO A 272 8.18 -22.98 13.30
C PRO A 272 9.32 -22.18 12.63
N ASN A 273 9.85 -21.16 13.31
CA ASN A 273 10.85 -20.24 12.77
C ASN A 273 10.43 -19.62 11.43
N SER A 274 9.17 -19.21 11.33
CA SER A 274 8.63 -18.61 10.11
C SER A 274 9.49 -17.42 9.64
N PRO A 275 9.96 -17.42 8.38
CA PRO A 275 10.58 -16.24 7.80
C PRO A 275 9.53 -15.18 7.39
N PHE A 276 8.24 -15.48 7.56
CA PHE A 276 7.16 -14.57 7.20
C PHE A 276 6.79 -13.67 8.36
N VAL A 277 6.50 -12.41 8.05
CA VAL A 277 5.97 -11.44 9.02
C VAL A 277 4.81 -10.67 8.41
N GLN A 278 3.91 -10.22 9.26
CA GLN A 278 2.83 -9.32 8.88
C GLN A 278 2.99 -8.01 9.64
N GLN A 279 2.93 -6.90 8.91
CA GLN A 279 2.95 -5.55 9.47
C GLN A 279 1.75 -4.81 8.90
N ALA A 280 0.77 -4.51 9.76
CA ALA A 280 -0.55 -4.03 9.37
C ALA A 280 -1.18 -4.87 8.23
N GLN A 281 -1.51 -4.25 7.09
CA GLN A 281 -2.09 -4.91 5.92
C GLN A 281 -1.06 -5.69 5.05
N PHE A 282 0.23 -5.46 5.24
CA PHE A 282 1.28 -5.99 4.39
C PHE A 282 1.84 -7.31 4.92
N PHE A 283 2.16 -8.21 3.99
CA PHE A 283 2.70 -9.53 4.30
C PHE A 283 4.06 -9.66 3.65
N PHE A 284 5.10 -9.94 4.44
CA PHE A 284 6.49 -9.93 3.99
C PHE A 284 7.17 -11.27 4.20
N LEU A 285 8.14 -11.55 3.36
CA LEU A 285 9.16 -12.57 3.54
C LEU A 285 10.47 -11.89 3.96
N LYS A 286 11.07 -12.35 5.06
CA LYS A 286 12.44 -12.01 5.44
C LYS A 286 13.42 -12.77 4.55
N HIS A 287 14.14 -12.02 3.71
CA HIS A 287 15.17 -12.53 2.82
C HIS A 287 16.50 -11.81 3.14
N GLY A 288 17.37 -12.48 3.90
CA GLY A 288 18.56 -11.82 4.46
C GLY A 288 18.15 -10.68 5.41
N SER A 289 18.64 -9.47 5.13
CA SER A 289 18.27 -8.23 5.82
C SER A 289 17.06 -7.51 5.22
N THR A 290 16.52 -7.99 4.09
CA THR A 290 15.48 -7.32 3.32
C THR A 290 14.10 -7.92 3.63
N LEU A 291 13.08 -7.06 3.71
CA LEU A 291 11.68 -7.47 3.76
C LEU A 291 11.09 -7.34 2.35
N ILE A 292 10.71 -8.47 1.74
CA ILE A 292 10.10 -8.49 0.41
C ILE A 292 8.60 -8.70 0.57
N GLN A 293 7.80 -7.79 0.03
CA GLN A 293 6.34 -7.90 0.08
C GLN A 293 5.87 -9.07 -0.77
N ILE A 294 4.99 -9.89 -0.21
CA ILE A 294 4.38 -11.05 -0.87
C ILE A 294 2.87 -10.82 -0.95
N ASP A 295 2.37 -10.63 -2.16
CA ASP A 295 0.96 -10.45 -2.42
C ASP A 295 0.34 -11.73 -2.99
N LEU A 296 -0.70 -12.21 -2.31
CA LEU A 296 -1.44 -13.41 -2.68
C LEU A 296 -2.80 -12.99 -3.22
N THR A 297 -3.09 -13.31 -4.48
CA THR A 297 -4.43 -13.05 -5.02
C THR A 297 -5.46 -13.96 -4.35
N PRO A 298 -6.67 -13.47 -4.04
CA PRO A 298 -7.80 -14.33 -3.67
C PRO A 298 -8.14 -15.31 -4.80
N ALA A 299 -8.57 -16.52 -4.45
CA ALA A 299 -8.89 -17.57 -5.43
C ALA A 299 -10.04 -17.20 -6.39
N TRP A 300 -10.96 -16.31 -5.98
CA TRP A 300 -12.05 -15.85 -6.84
C TRP A 300 -11.65 -14.76 -7.83
N GLN A 301 -10.52 -14.07 -7.59
CA GLN A 301 -10.00 -13.06 -8.52
C GLN A 301 -9.30 -13.71 -9.72
N VAL A 302 -9.23 -15.05 -9.70
CA VAL A 302 -8.61 -15.88 -10.72
C VAL A 302 -9.64 -16.30 -11.74
N ILE A 303 -9.37 -15.96 -13.01
CA ILE A 303 -10.12 -16.53 -14.13
C ILE A 303 -9.71 -18.01 -14.30
N PRO A 304 -10.67 -18.94 -14.46
CA PRO A 304 -10.42 -20.37 -14.46
C PRO A 304 -9.59 -20.80 -15.67
N VAL A 305 -8.25 -20.76 -15.57
CA VAL A 305 -7.35 -21.31 -16.57
C VAL A 305 -6.09 -21.87 -15.92
N HIS A 306 -5.54 -22.93 -16.52
CA HIS A 306 -4.37 -23.72 -16.12
C HIS A 306 -3.02 -22.95 -16.06
N ALA A 307 -3.02 -21.65 -15.82
CA ALA A 307 -1.87 -20.74 -15.90
C ALA A 307 -0.77 -21.03 -14.87
N GLY A 308 -1.11 -21.64 -13.74
CA GLY A 308 -0.16 -22.09 -12.72
C GLY A 308 0.28 -23.54 -12.91
N ARG A 309 1.46 -23.89 -12.38
CA ARG A 309 1.86 -25.29 -12.19
C ARG A 309 1.40 -25.78 -10.83
N ARG A 310 1.03 -27.05 -10.75
CA ARG A 310 0.78 -27.71 -9.47
C ARG A 310 2.01 -27.57 -8.59
N ILE A 311 1.81 -27.17 -7.34
CA ILE A 311 2.87 -26.95 -6.36
C ILE A 311 3.68 -28.24 -6.15
N GLY A 312 3.01 -29.39 -6.06
CA GLY A 312 3.65 -30.70 -5.93
C GLY A 312 4.61 -31.05 -7.07
N ASP A 313 4.31 -30.59 -8.29
CA ASP A 313 5.02 -30.96 -9.53
C ASP A 313 6.21 -30.05 -9.86
N GLN A 314 6.40 -28.94 -9.14
CA GLN A 314 7.53 -28.02 -9.41
C GLN A 314 8.85 -28.68 -9.00
N ALA A 315 9.85 -28.72 -9.88
CA ALA A 315 11.09 -29.49 -9.67
C ALA A 315 11.85 -29.03 -8.40
N ARG A 316 12.53 -29.97 -7.72
CA ARG A 316 13.52 -29.61 -6.68
C ARG A 316 14.64 -28.77 -7.30
N ALA A 317 15.17 -27.82 -6.55
CA ALA A 317 16.26 -26.92 -6.97
C ALA A 317 17.38 -27.70 -7.67
N GLY A 318 17.72 -27.30 -8.91
CA GLY A 318 18.71 -28.00 -9.76
C GLY A 318 18.39 -28.00 -11.26
N ARG A 319 17.17 -27.64 -11.67
CA ARG A 319 16.86 -27.25 -13.06
C ARG A 319 16.54 -25.75 -13.13
N SER A 320 17.00 -25.11 -14.19
CA SER A 320 17.00 -23.65 -14.45
C SER A 320 15.60 -23.06 -14.75
N HIS A 321 14.53 -23.30 -14.00
CA HIS A 321 14.12 -22.44 -12.90
C HIS A 321 12.90 -23.11 -12.22
N PRO A 322 12.85 -23.22 -10.88
CA PRO A 322 11.74 -23.89 -10.20
C PRO A 322 10.44 -23.06 -10.17
N VAL A 323 10.49 -21.78 -10.52
CA VAL A 323 9.34 -20.86 -10.50
C VAL A 323 8.62 -20.84 -11.84
N HIS A 324 7.31 -21.10 -11.81
CA HIS A 324 6.46 -20.89 -12.97
C HIS A 324 6.00 -19.43 -13.02
N PHE A 325 6.49 -18.68 -14.00
CA PHE A 325 5.92 -17.39 -14.37
C PHE A 325 4.73 -17.65 -15.29
N ALA A 326 3.60 -16.97 -15.07
CA ALA A 326 2.39 -17.19 -15.86
C ALA A 326 2.67 -17.09 -17.38
N CYS A 327 2.09 -17.96 -18.20
CA CYS A 327 2.35 -18.03 -19.65
C CYS A 327 1.81 -16.82 -20.44
N ARG A 328 2.29 -16.64 -21.68
CA ARG A 328 2.06 -15.52 -22.62
C ARG A 328 0.67 -14.86 -22.57
N PRO A 329 -0.48 -15.58 -22.66
CA PRO A 329 -1.81 -14.95 -22.68
C PRO A 329 -2.26 -14.46 -21.30
N HIS A 330 -1.82 -15.12 -20.23
CA HIS A 330 -2.26 -14.87 -18.87
C HIS A 330 -1.57 -13.66 -18.24
N ARG A 331 -0.35 -13.35 -18.71
CA ARG A 331 0.36 -12.12 -18.35
C ARG A 331 -0.41 -10.90 -18.82
N PHE A 332 -0.80 -10.91 -20.10
CA PHE A 332 -1.62 -9.86 -20.70
C PHE A 332 -2.96 -9.69 -19.99
N GLN A 333 -3.66 -10.80 -19.74
CA GLN A 333 -4.95 -10.81 -19.07
C GLN A 333 -4.90 -10.28 -17.63
N ASN A 334 -3.85 -10.58 -16.86
CA ASN A 334 -3.68 -10.01 -15.52
C ASN A 334 -3.43 -8.51 -15.55
N THR A 335 -2.66 -8.00 -16.52
CA THR A 335 -2.46 -6.56 -16.69
C THR A 335 -3.76 -5.85 -17.08
N LEU A 336 -4.62 -6.49 -17.88
CA LEU A 336 -5.96 -5.97 -18.21
C LEU A 336 -6.93 -5.96 -17.02
N LEU A 337 -6.95 -7.04 -16.21
CA LEU A 337 -7.91 -7.21 -15.12
C LEU A 337 -7.53 -6.47 -13.84
N ARG A 338 -6.25 -6.19 -13.63
CA ARG A 338 -5.75 -5.42 -12.48
C ARG A 338 -5.62 -3.93 -12.80
N PHE A 339 -6.58 -3.39 -13.55
CA PHE A 339 -6.62 -1.97 -13.87
C PHE A 339 -6.60 -1.15 -12.57
N ALA A 340 -5.48 -0.48 -12.31
CA ALA A 340 -5.29 0.26 -11.07
C ALA A 340 -6.34 1.36 -10.91
N ALA A 341 -6.75 1.69 -9.69
CA ALA A 341 -7.67 2.82 -9.46
C ALA A 341 -7.05 4.18 -9.85
N HIS A 342 -5.72 4.27 -9.87
CA HIS A 342 -4.97 5.51 -10.06
C HIS A 342 -4.56 5.74 -11.52
N ALA A 343 -4.82 6.93 -12.06
CA ALA A 343 -4.62 7.24 -13.49
C ALA A 343 -3.18 7.05 -13.99
N ALA A 344 -2.18 7.37 -13.17
CA ALA A 344 -0.77 7.16 -13.52
C ALA A 344 -0.43 5.66 -13.68
N LYS A 345 -0.90 4.82 -12.75
CA LYS A 345 -0.68 3.38 -12.79
C LYS A 345 -1.45 2.72 -13.93
N LYS A 346 -2.66 3.19 -14.26
CA LYS A 346 -3.40 2.76 -15.47
C LYS A 346 -2.60 2.97 -16.76
N ARG A 347 -1.93 4.13 -16.91
CA ARG A 347 -1.09 4.39 -18.10
C ARG A 347 0.11 3.44 -18.16
N GLN A 348 0.74 3.19 -17.02
CA GLN A 348 1.85 2.25 -16.92
C GLN A 348 1.41 0.83 -17.27
N ASP A 349 0.33 0.34 -16.65
CA ASP A 349 -0.25 -0.99 -16.91
C ASP A 349 -0.60 -1.14 -18.41
N ALA A 350 -1.20 -0.10 -19.01
CA ALA A 350 -1.56 -0.09 -20.42
C ALA A 350 -0.32 -0.10 -21.35
N ALA A 351 0.74 0.63 -20.99
CA ALA A 351 2.01 0.62 -21.73
C ALA A 351 2.72 -0.73 -21.64
N ASP A 352 2.76 -1.33 -20.44
CA ASP A 352 3.35 -2.65 -20.22
C ASP A 352 2.58 -3.74 -20.96
N ALA A 353 1.24 -3.67 -20.94
CA ALA A 353 0.39 -4.56 -21.72
C ALA A 353 0.67 -4.45 -23.22
N ARG A 354 0.91 -3.24 -23.73
CA ARG A 354 1.20 -2.99 -25.15
C ARG A 354 2.55 -3.58 -25.53
N ASN A 355 3.60 -3.25 -24.77
CA ASN A 355 4.96 -3.72 -25.01
C ASN A 355 5.02 -5.25 -24.93
N LEU A 356 4.34 -5.84 -23.96
CA LEU A 356 4.24 -7.28 -23.83
C LEU A 356 3.53 -7.91 -25.05
N LEU A 357 2.37 -7.38 -25.44
CA LEU A 357 1.65 -7.90 -26.60
C LEU A 357 2.48 -7.76 -27.87
N GLU A 358 3.20 -6.65 -28.03
CA GLU A 358 4.09 -6.43 -29.16
C GLU A 358 5.22 -7.46 -29.24
N ILE A 359 5.89 -7.75 -28.11
CA ILE A 359 6.93 -8.78 -28.00
C ILE A 359 6.35 -10.16 -28.34
N GLU A 360 5.20 -10.50 -27.76
CA GLU A 360 4.59 -11.84 -27.91
C GLU A 360 4.04 -12.09 -29.31
N THR A 361 3.69 -11.02 -30.03
CA THR A 361 3.08 -11.12 -31.38
C THR A 361 4.02 -10.69 -32.51
N ARG A 362 5.34 -10.65 -32.24
CA ARG A 362 6.37 -10.39 -33.27
C ARG A 362 6.27 -11.35 -34.46
N SER A 363 5.88 -12.60 -34.22
CA SER A 363 5.84 -13.65 -35.26
C SER A 363 4.42 -13.96 -35.74
N SER A 364 3.42 -13.84 -34.87
CA SER A 364 2.01 -14.10 -35.20
C SER A 364 1.08 -13.51 -34.14
N ALA A 365 -0.20 -13.33 -34.46
CA ALA A 365 -1.21 -13.04 -33.45
C ALA A 365 -1.28 -14.15 -32.38
N LEU A 366 -1.80 -13.81 -31.20
CA LEU A 366 -2.04 -14.79 -30.14
C LEU A 366 -3.17 -15.75 -30.52
N SER A 367 -3.03 -17.01 -30.09
CA SER A 367 -4.12 -18.00 -30.15
C SER A 367 -4.75 -18.10 -28.76
N LEU A 368 -5.85 -17.37 -28.56
CA LEU A 368 -6.62 -17.36 -27.31
C LEU A 368 -7.75 -18.40 -27.36
N THR A 369 -7.92 -19.16 -26.27
CA THR A 369 -9.10 -20.03 -26.08
C THR A 369 -10.37 -19.19 -25.94
N SER A 370 -11.56 -19.78 -26.14
CA SER A 370 -12.83 -19.06 -25.99
C SER A 370 -12.98 -18.39 -24.61
N ALA A 371 -12.53 -19.06 -23.55
CA ALA A 371 -12.54 -18.51 -22.19
C ALA A 371 -11.58 -17.31 -22.04
N GLN A 372 -10.38 -17.39 -22.65
CA GLN A 372 -9.43 -16.28 -22.65
C GLN A 372 -9.97 -15.09 -23.45
N ARG A 373 -10.57 -15.32 -24.61
CA ARG A 373 -11.21 -14.27 -25.43
C ARG A 373 -12.28 -13.52 -24.64
N ALA A 374 -13.23 -14.25 -24.07
CA ALA A 374 -14.34 -13.68 -23.29
C ALA A 374 -13.85 -12.83 -22.10
N ALA A 375 -12.68 -13.16 -21.55
CA ALA A 375 -12.12 -12.45 -20.42
C ALA A 375 -11.28 -11.22 -20.79
N VAL A 376 -10.61 -11.21 -21.95
CA VAL A 376 -9.82 -10.05 -22.38
C VAL A 376 -10.67 -9.00 -23.10
N GLU A 377 -11.72 -9.43 -23.80
CA GLU A 377 -12.51 -8.57 -24.68
C GLU A 377 -13.14 -7.35 -23.99
N PRO A 378 -13.70 -7.45 -22.76
CA PRO A 378 -14.24 -6.29 -22.06
C PRO A 378 -13.18 -5.22 -21.74
N GLY A 379 -11.94 -5.63 -21.46
CA GLY A 379 -10.85 -4.75 -21.02
C GLY A 379 -10.12 -4.02 -22.15
N ILE A 380 -10.40 -4.33 -23.42
CA ILE A 380 -9.70 -3.70 -24.56
C ILE A 380 -9.98 -2.20 -24.61
N SER A 381 -11.25 -1.81 -24.43
CA SER A 381 -11.65 -0.40 -24.48
C SER A 381 -10.94 0.45 -23.41
N ASP A 382 -10.77 -0.10 -22.21
CA ASP A 382 -10.09 0.55 -21.09
C ASP A 382 -8.59 0.77 -21.39
N VAL A 383 -7.91 -0.21 -22.00
CA VAL A 383 -6.50 -0.04 -22.39
C VAL A 383 -6.32 0.93 -23.55
N VAL A 384 -7.20 0.87 -24.54
CA VAL A 384 -7.17 1.82 -25.67
C VAL A 384 -7.26 3.25 -25.18
N ALA A 385 -8.08 3.52 -24.15
CA ALA A 385 -8.20 4.85 -23.55
C ALA A 385 -6.90 5.39 -22.91
N HIS A 386 -5.90 4.52 -22.69
CA HIS A 386 -4.62 4.87 -22.06
C HIS A 386 -3.40 4.56 -22.95
N THR A 387 -3.59 4.22 -24.22
CA THR A 387 -2.50 3.96 -25.17
C THR A 387 -2.65 4.76 -26.46
N GLU A 388 -1.57 4.86 -27.23
CA GLU A 388 -1.55 5.53 -28.54
C GLU A 388 -2.08 4.63 -29.68
N THR A 389 -2.32 3.35 -29.39
CA THR A 389 -2.76 2.34 -30.36
C THR A 389 -4.28 2.21 -30.37
N ASP A 390 -4.86 2.05 -31.56
CA ASP A 390 -6.31 1.88 -31.73
C ASP A 390 -6.80 0.47 -31.34
N GLU A 391 -8.11 0.33 -31.16
CA GLU A 391 -8.76 -0.95 -30.82
C GLU A 391 -8.48 -2.05 -31.87
N LYS A 392 -8.34 -1.66 -33.14
CA LYS A 392 -8.06 -2.59 -34.24
C LYS A 392 -6.69 -3.26 -34.07
N TRP A 393 -5.67 -2.49 -33.69
CA TRP A 393 -4.33 -3.01 -33.39
C TRP A 393 -4.37 -4.08 -32.30
N TRP A 394 -5.12 -3.80 -31.22
CA TRP A 394 -5.30 -4.74 -30.11
C TRP A 394 -6.01 -6.02 -30.56
N ARG A 395 -7.18 -5.90 -31.20
CA ARG A 395 -7.96 -7.06 -31.65
C ARG A 395 -7.19 -7.94 -32.64
N GLN A 396 -6.43 -7.33 -33.56
CA GLN A 396 -5.62 -8.06 -34.53
C GLN A 396 -4.54 -8.90 -33.84
N ARG A 397 -3.79 -8.30 -32.91
CA ARG A 397 -2.71 -9.00 -32.18
C ARG A 397 -3.23 -10.03 -31.20
N LEU A 398 -4.42 -9.83 -30.65
CA LEU A 398 -5.11 -10.80 -29.79
C LEU A 398 -5.80 -11.94 -30.56
N GLY A 399 -5.80 -11.91 -31.90
CA GLY A 399 -6.47 -12.92 -32.72
C GLY A 399 -8.00 -12.88 -32.61
N LEU A 400 -8.56 -11.69 -32.33
CA LEU A 400 -9.99 -11.44 -32.17
C LEU A 400 -10.66 -10.91 -33.46
N LEU A 401 -9.89 -10.79 -34.54
CA LEU A 401 -10.38 -10.41 -35.88
C LEU A 401 -10.53 -11.63 -36.79
#